data_AF-A0A8S8XYM6-F1
#
_entry.id   AF-A0A8S8XYM6-F1
#
_cell.length_a   1.000
_cell.length_b   1.000
_cell.length_c   1.000
_cell.angle_alpha   90.00
_cell.angle_beta   90.00
_cell.angle_gamma   90.00
#
_symmetry.space_group_name_H-M   'P 1'
#
loop_
_entity.id
_entity.type
_entity.pdbx_description
1 polymer ?
#
loop_
_entity_poly.entity_id
_entity_poly.type
_entity_poly.pdbx_seq_one_letter_code
_entity_poly.pdbx_strand_id
1 'polypeptide(L)'
;MRGKLSSEKETDESSSQALDLVKKTNKSVKQISDEVSNVVLGKEETIEMVMAGILANGNILFEDFPGLAKTLMSNTLADALGCEFKRIQFTPDLLPADITGSYFYDPEKNKFKFRKGPIFCNILLADEINRAPPKTQAALLEAMQEKQITIEGTTHKLASPFIVLATQNPIEYEGTYPLPEAQMDRFLIKLSVGYPDEDVETGILEGRSQRKKDSFTVNSRATPEKVVEMHDSIEEVFVKKEVMRYIVDLVQSTRRDPRVAVGSSPRGSLGLFKLSRALAVLSGRDYVVPDDVKRAAIPVLGHRIILKPEARIRGVNVDEVIGELLMTVQVPAVTVE
;
A
#
# COMPACT_ATOMS: atom_id res chain seq x y z
N MET A 1 -8.35 42.43 22.08
CA MET A 1 -9.52 41.53 21.95
C MET A 1 -9.94 41.24 20.51
N ARG A 2 -9.71 42.13 19.52
CA ARG A 2 -10.08 41.87 18.11
C ARG A 2 -9.22 40.82 17.37
N GLY A 3 -8.00 40.53 17.82
CA GLY A 3 -7.10 39.57 17.16
C GLY A 3 -7.31 38.08 17.50
N LYS A 4 -8.06 37.75 18.57
CA LYS A 4 -8.41 36.35 18.91
C LYS A 4 -9.65 35.86 18.15
N LEU A 5 -10.63 36.74 17.92
CA LEU A 5 -11.86 36.42 17.18
C LEU A 5 -11.63 36.19 15.68
N SER A 6 -10.57 36.76 15.10
CA SER A 6 -10.20 36.51 13.69
C SER A 6 -9.48 35.17 13.54
N SER A 7 -8.60 34.79 14.48
CA SER A 7 -7.89 33.50 14.43
C SER A 7 -8.81 32.31 14.71
N GLU A 8 -9.82 32.46 15.58
CA GLU A 8 -10.82 31.42 15.86
C GLU A 8 -11.76 31.19 14.66
N LYS A 9 -12.13 32.23 13.93
CA LYS A 9 -12.96 32.08 12.70
C LYS A 9 -12.20 31.42 11.54
N GLU A 10 -10.92 31.74 11.35
CA GLU A 10 -10.09 31.11 10.32
C GLU A 10 -9.82 29.62 10.63
N THR A 11 -9.72 29.23 11.91
CA THR A 11 -9.55 27.82 12.31
C THR A 11 -10.84 27.02 12.19
N ASP A 12 -12.00 27.60 12.48
CA ASP A 12 -13.31 26.96 12.30
C ASP A 12 -13.65 26.74 10.80
N GLU A 13 -13.39 27.74 9.94
CA GLU A 13 -13.63 27.61 8.50
C GLU A 13 -12.70 26.57 7.85
N SER A 14 -11.42 26.54 8.24
CA SER A 14 -10.45 25.55 7.78
C SER A 14 -10.82 24.13 8.22
N SER A 15 -11.30 23.96 9.46
CA SER A 15 -11.70 22.65 9.99
C SER A 15 -12.97 22.14 9.31
N SER A 16 -13.93 23.02 9.03
CA SER A 16 -15.14 22.67 8.27
C SER A 16 -14.84 22.24 6.83
N GLN A 17 -13.89 22.88 6.16
CA GLN A 17 -13.48 22.53 4.79
C GLN A 17 -12.75 21.18 4.73
N ALA A 18 -11.84 20.91 5.68
CA ALA A 18 -11.14 19.63 5.78
C ALA A 18 -12.12 18.47 6.00
N LEU A 19 -13.09 18.64 6.91
CA LEU A 19 -14.12 17.63 7.18
C LEU A 19 -14.98 17.32 5.94
N ASP A 20 -15.31 18.33 5.13
CA ASP A 20 -16.07 18.13 3.90
C ASP A 20 -15.27 17.39 2.82
N LEU A 21 -13.96 17.68 2.70
CA LEU A 21 -13.06 16.93 1.82
C LEU A 21 -12.96 15.46 2.25
N VAL A 22 -12.76 15.20 3.55
CA VAL A 22 -12.69 13.85 4.12
C VAL A 22 -13.99 13.08 3.86
N LYS A 23 -15.16 13.69 4.07
CA LYS A 23 -16.46 13.06 3.79
C LYS A 23 -16.64 12.73 2.30
N LYS A 24 -16.20 13.64 1.41
CA LYS A 24 -16.25 13.41 -0.05
C LYS A 24 -15.34 12.26 -0.46
N THR A 25 -14.13 12.19 0.09
CA THR A 25 -13.19 11.09 -0.13
C THR A 25 -13.76 9.78 0.41
N ASN A 26 -14.24 9.75 1.65
CA ASN A 26 -14.88 8.57 2.26
C ASN A 26 -16.01 8.02 1.38
N LYS A 27 -16.92 8.89 0.92
CA LYS A 27 -18.03 8.49 0.04
C LYS A 27 -17.53 7.88 -1.27
N SER A 28 -16.52 8.49 -1.89
CA SER A 28 -15.95 8.00 -3.15
C SER A 28 -15.29 6.64 -2.95
N VAL A 29 -14.52 6.50 -1.88
CA VAL A 29 -13.82 5.26 -1.55
C VAL A 29 -14.79 4.13 -1.20
N LYS A 30 -15.89 4.44 -0.52
CA LYS A 30 -16.95 3.46 -0.27
C LYS A 30 -17.55 2.94 -1.59
N GLN A 31 -17.86 3.82 -2.53
CA GLN A 31 -18.35 3.42 -3.85
C GLN A 31 -17.34 2.56 -4.63
N ILE A 32 -16.05 2.86 -4.54
CA ILE A 32 -14.99 2.06 -5.15
C ILE A 32 -14.89 0.69 -4.47
N SER A 33 -14.89 0.66 -3.14
CA SER A 33 -14.77 -0.58 -2.36
C SER A 33 -15.98 -1.49 -2.59
N ASP A 34 -17.19 -0.94 -2.64
CA ASP A 34 -18.41 -1.68 -2.98
C ASP A 34 -18.32 -2.30 -4.39
N GLU A 35 -17.77 -1.57 -5.37
CA GLU A 35 -17.55 -2.10 -6.72
C GLU A 35 -16.52 -3.26 -6.72
N VAL A 36 -15.44 -3.14 -5.94
CA VAL A 36 -14.41 -4.18 -5.83
C VAL A 36 -14.95 -5.42 -5.10
N SER A 37 -15.71 -5.25 -4.01
CA SER A 37 -16.29 -6.36 -3.23
C SER A 37 -17.32 -7.16 -4.03
N ASN A 38 -17.97 -6.58 -5.03
CA ASN A 38 -18.85 -7.32 -5.95
C ASN A 38 -18.08 -8.33 -6.83
N VAL A 39 -16.77 -8.15 -6.97
CA VAL A 39 -15.90 -8.98 -7.80
C VAL A 39 -15.04 -9.91 -6.95
N VAL A 40 -14.51 -9.39 -5.84
CA VAL A 40 -13.63 -10.09 -4.92
C VAL A 40 -14.38 -10.36 -3.62
N LEU A 41 -14.98 -11.55 -3.54
CA LEU A 41 -15.82 -11.96 -2.42
C LEU A 41 -14.99 -12.34 -1.18
N GLY A 42 -15.48 -11.97 0.01
CA GLY A 42 -14.97 -12.45 1.31
C GLY A 42 -13.57 -11.96 1.68
N LYS A 43 -13.16 -10.81 1.14
CA LYS A 43 -11.84 -10.19 1.40
C LYS A 43 -11.96 -8.71 1.76
N GLU A 44 -13.04 -8.33 2.44
CA GLU A 44 -13.38 -6.94 2.78
C GLU A 44 -12.26 -6.24 3.55
N GLU A 45 -11.67 -6.90 4.56
CA GLU A 45 -10.55 -6.35 5.34
C GLU A 45 -9.30 -6.14 4.48
N THR A 46 -9.02 -7.07 3.56
CA THR A 46 -7.88 -6.94 2.63
C THR A 46 -8.12 -5.78 1.66
N ILE A 47 -9.33 -5.67 1.10
CA ILE A 47 -9.71 -4.56 0.21
C ILE A 47 -9.58 -3.23 0.93
N GLU A 48 -10.06 -3.13 2.18
CA GLU A 48 -9.94 -1.94 3.01
C GLU A 48 -8.47 -1.57 3.24
N MET A 49 -7.61 -2.54 3.60
CA MET A 49 -6.19 -2.28 3.83
C MET A 49 -5.42 -1.92 2.56
N VAL A 50 -5.75 -2.55 1.43
CA VAL A 50 -5.18 -2.19 0.12
C VAL A 50 -5.59 -0.77 -0.26
N MET A 51 -6.86 -0.44 -0.07
CA MET A 51 -7.38 0.90 -0.31
C MET A 51 -6.69 1.93 0.61
N ALA A 52 -6.52 1.61 1.90
CA ALA A 52 -5.80 2.47 2.84
C ALA A 52 -4.34 2.70 2.39
N GLY A 53 -3.66 1.64 1.94
CA GLY A 53 -2.29 1.72 1.42
C GLY A 53 -2.19 2.59 0.16
N ILE A 54 -3.14 2.46 -0.75
CA ILE A 54 -3.24 3.26 -1.98
C ILE A 54 -3.48 4.72 -1.64
N LEU A 55 -4.48 5.00 -0.81
CA LEU A 55 -4.83 6.32 -0.31
C LEU A 55 -3.64 7.01 0.38
N ALA A 56 -2.86 6.25 1.16
CA ALA A 56 -1.61 6.72 1.77
C ALA A 56 -0.43 6.90 0.78
N ASN A 57 -0.68 6.78 -0.53
CA ASN A 57 0.30 6.83 -1.62
C ASN A 57 1.49 5.86 -1.39
N GLY A 58 1.16 4.67 -0.87
CA GLY A 58 2.11 3.64 -0.50
C GLY A 58 2.11 2.47 -1.47
N ASN A 59 3.29 1.86 -1.64
CA ASN A 59 3.40 0.56 -2.32
C ASN A 59 3.06 -0.57 -1.36
N ILE A 60 2.50 -1.66 -1.88
CA ILE A 60 1.95 -2.77 -1.11
C ILE A 60 2.68 -4.05 -1.52
N LEU A 61 3.09 -4.85 -0.53
CA LEU A 61 3.68 -6.17 -0.73
C LEU A 61 2.71 -7.25 -0.26
N PHE A 62 2.36 -8.18 -1.13
CA PHE A 62 1.59 -9.37 -0.77
C PHE A 62 2.52 -10.56 -0.62
N GLU A 63 2.49 -11.21 0.54
CA GLU A 63 3.25 -12.42 0.83
C GLU A 63 2.29 -13.59 1.01
N ASP A 64 2.24 -14.49 0.03
CA ASP A 64 1.14 -15.45 -0.07
C ASP A 64 1.32 -16.39 -1.26
N PHE A 65 0.57 -17.49 -1.24
CA PHE A 65 0.53 -18.48 -2.31
C PHE A 65 -0.06 -17.95 -3.64
N PRO A 66 0.33 -18.56 -4.78
CA PRO A 66 -0.32 -18.31 -6.06
C PRO A 66 -1.82 -18.61 -6.03
N GLY A 67 -2.61 -17.88 -6.82
CA GLY A 67 -4.04 -18.17 -7.01
C GLY A 67 -5.01 -17.49 -6.04
N LEU A 68 -4.53 -16.68 -5.09
CA LEU A 68 -5.36 -16.04 -4.05
C LEU A 68 -6.06 -14.73 -4.50
N ALA A 69 -6.59 -14.71 -5.71
CA ALA A 69 -7.32 -13.57 -6.29
C ALA A 69 -6.60 -12.19 -6.30
N LYS A 70 -5.31 -12.12 -5.96
CA LYS A 70 -4.53 -10.85 -5.93
C LYS A 70 -4.51 -10.13 -7.28
N THR A 71 -4.34 -10.88 -8.37
CA THR A 71 -4.36 -10.32 -9.72
C THR A 71 -5.74 -9.78 -10.07
N LEU A 72 -6.80 -10.49 -9.69
CA LEU A 72 -8.17 -10.02 -9.87
C LEU A 72 -8.41 -8.74 -9.06
N MET A 73 -8.06 -8.75 -7.76
CA MET A 73 -8.18 -7.60 -6.88
C MET A 73 -7.43 -6.37 -7.40
N SER A 74 -6.17 -6.55 -7.81
CA SER A 74 -5.33 -5.46 -8.35
C SER A 74 -5.94 -4.86 -9.62
N ASN A 75 -6.40 -5.71 -10.54
CA ASN A 75 -7.00 -5.26 -11.80
C ASN A 75 -8.35 -4.59 -11.57
N THR A 76 -9.25 -5.22 -10.79
CA THR A 76 -10.56 -4.68 -10.44
C THR A 76 -10.44 -3.34 -9.74
N LEU A 77 -9.48 -3.22 -8.82
CA LEU A 77 -9.27 -1.97 -8.11
C LEU A 77 -8.71 -0.88 -9.02
N ALA A 78 -7.85 -1.21 -9.98
CA ALA A 78 -7.40 -0.26 -10.99
C ALA A 78 -8.54 0.19 -11.92
N ASP A 79 -9.37 -0.74 -12.38
CA ASP A 79 -10.55 -0.44 -13.19
C ASP A 79 -11.53 0.47 -12.43
N ALA A 80 -11.80 0.16 -11.15
CA ALA A 80 -12.70 0.95 -10.31
C ALA A 80 -12.14 2.35 -10.00
N LEU A 81 -10.82 2.51 -9.92
CA LEU A 81 -10.15 3.81 -9.74
C LEU A 81 -9.99 4.59 -11.07
N GLY A 82 -10.28 3.97 -12.22
CA GLY A 82 -10.02 4.55 -13.53
C GLY A 82 -8.54 4.69 -13.88
N CYS A 83 -7.68 3.89 -13.25
CA CYS A 83 -6.24 3.93 -13.36
C CYS A 83 -5.71 2.99 -14.46
N GLU A 84 -4.68 3.41 -15.20
CA GLU A 84 -4.00 2.50 -16.14
C GLU A 84 -3.31 1.37 -15.34
N PHE A 85 -3.71 0.13 -15.61
CA PHE A 85 -3.14 -1.06 -15.01
C PHE A 85 -2.11 -1.72 -15.93
N LYS A 86 -0.97 -2.11 -15.36
CA LYS A 86 -0.03 -3.03 -16.01
C LYS A 86 0.40 -4.13 -15.06
N ARG A 87 0.75 -5.27 -15.64
CA ARG A 87 1.25 -6.44 -14.92
C ARG A 87 2.61 -6.83 -15.48
N ILE A 88 3.56 -7.11 -14.60
CA ILE A 88 4.86 -7.67 -14.92
C ILE A 88 5.03 -8.94 -14.11
N GLN A 89 5.36 -10.03 -14.78
CA GLN A 89 5.83 -11.25 -14.13
C GLN A 89 7.34 -11.16 -13.98
N PHE A 90 7.85 -11.25 -12.76
CA PHE A 90 9.29 -11.27 -12.52
C PHE A 90 9.81 -12.68 -12.79
N THR A 91 10.85 -12.74 -13.62
CA THR A 91 11.53 -13.98 -14.02
C THR A 91 13.04 -13.81 -13.88
N PRO A 92 13.82 -14.91 -13.77
CA PRO A 92 15.27 -14.83 -13.58
C PRO A 92 16.03 -14.13 -14.71
N ASP A 93 15.46 -14.08 -15.90
CA ASP A 93 16.00 -13.48 -17.12
C ASP A 93 15.54 -12.04 -17.36
N LEU A 94 14.61 -11.52 -16.55
CA LEU A 94 14.07 -10.17 -16.71
C LEU A 94 15.17 -9.11 -16.51
N LEU A 95 15.32 -8.21 -17.47
CA LEU A 95 16.29 -7.13 -17.41
C LEU A 95 15.68 -5.84 -16.85
N PRO A 96 16.49 -4.94 -16.26
CA PRO A 96 16.02 -3.61 -15.84
C PRO A 96 15.31 -2.84 -16.96
N ALA A 97 15.81 -2.94 -18.19
CA ALA A 97 15.24 -2.25 -19.36
C ALA A 97 13.86 -2.78 -19.77
N ASP A 98 13.53 -4.03 -19.43
CA ASP A 98 12.19 -4.59 -19.68
C ASP A 98 11.14 -3.97 -18.74
N ILE A 99 11.58 -3.38 -17.63
CA ILE A 99 10.75 -2.67 -16.65
C ILE A 99 10.70 -1.18 -16.99
N THR A 100 11.86 -0.54 -17.14
CA THR A 100 11.98 0.90 -17.31
C THR A 100 11.74 1.36 -18.75
N GLY A 101 11.92 0.49 -19.73
CA GLY A 101 11.89 0.81 -21.15
C GLY A 101 13.28 1.06 -21.73
N SER A 102 13.34 1.23 -23.05
CA SER A 102 14.59 1.37 -23.79
C SER A 102 14.40 2.20 -25.06
N TYR A 103 15.50 2.76 -25.57
CA TYR A 103 15.52 3.42 -26.87
C TYR A 103 15.72 2.39 -27.97
N PHE A 104 14.87 2.45 -28.98
CA PHE A 104 14.99 1.64 -30.19
C PHE A 104 15.22 2.55 -31.39
N TYR A 105 16.06 2.09 -32.32
CA TYR A 105 16.25 2.80 -33.57
C TYR A 105 15.04 2.59 -34.48
N ASP A 106 14.40 3.70 -34.89
CA ASP A 106 13.32 3.73 -35.87
C ASP A 106 13.93 4.02 -37.26
N PRO A 107 14.05 3.02 -38.16
CA PRO A 107 14.71 3.18 -39.45
C PRO A 107 13.97 4.14 -40.39
N GLU A 108 12.64 4.24 -40.27
CA GLU A 108 11.84 5.14 -41.10
C GLU A 108 12.11 6.61 -40.76
N LYS A 109 12.33 6.89 -39.47
CA LYS A 109 12.57 8.26 -38.97
C LYS A 109 14.04 8.59 -38.80
N ASN A 110 14.93 7.60 -38.98
CA ASN A 110 16.37 7.71 -38.72
C ASN A 110 16.67 8.32 -37.33
N LYS A 111 15.90 7.89 -36.32
CA LYS A 111 15.96 8.44 -34.95
C LYS A 111 15.75 7.34 -33.92
N PHE A 112 16.41 7.49 -32.77
CA PHE A 112 16.11 6.67 -31.59
C PHE A 112 14.81 7.15 -30.93
N LYS A 113 13.85 6.25 -30.78
CA LYS A 113 12.57 6.50 -30.12
C LYS A 113 12.53 5.74 -28.81
N PHE A 114 12.06 6.40 -27.75
CA PHE A 114 11.87 5.77 -26.46
C PHE A 114 10.62 4.87 -26.46
N ARG A 115 10.80 3.59 -26.13
CA ARG A 115 9.70 2.67 -25.80
C ARG A 115 9.52 2.66 -24.29
N LYS A 116 8.41 3.25 -23.85
CA LYS A 116 8.01 3.20 -22.44
C LYS A 116 7.88 1.75 -21.97
N GLY A 117 8.54 1.43 -20.87
CA GLY A 117 8.36 0.16 -20.18
C GLY A 117 7.00 0.07 -19.46
N PRO A 118 6.69 -1.09 -18.88
CA PRO A 118 5.46 -1.34 -18.14
C PRO A 118 5.29 -0.48 -16.88
N ILE A 119 6.34 0.14 -16.32
CA ILE A 119 6.18 1.04 -15.16
C ILE A 119 5.47 2.36 -15.50
N PHE A 120 5.33 2.69 -16.79
CA PHE A 120 4.54 3.85 -17.21
C PHE A 120 3.06 3.47 -17.22
N CYS A 121 2.48 3.41 -16.03
CA CYS A 121 1.06 3.19 -15.73
C CYS A 121 0.74 3.85 -14.38
N ASN A 122 -0.50 3.71 -13.89
CA ASN A 122 -0.88 4.20 -12.57
C ASN A 122 -0.74 3.12 -11.49
N ILE A 123 -1.21 1.91 -11.79
CA ILE A 123 -1.13 0.76 -10.88
C ILE A 123 -0.34 -0.34 -11.59
N LEU A 124 0.72 -0.80 -10.93
CA LEU A 124 1.58 -1.86 -11.42
C LEU A 124 1.49 -3.08 -10.52
N LEU A 125 1.06 -4.21 -11.06
CA LEU A 125 1.22 -5.51 -10.40
C LEU A 125 2.58 -6.11 -10.77
N ALA A 126 3.47 -6.22 -9.79
CA ALA A 126 4.78 -6.86 -9.92
C ALA A 126 4.74 -8.25 -9.27
N ASP A 127 4.43 -9.27 -10.07
CA ASP A 127 4.28 -10.64 -9.57
C ASP A 127 5.63 -11.32 -9.36
N GLU A 128 5.76 -11.99 -8.21
CA GLU A 128 6.93 -12.79 -7.81
C GLU A 128 8.24 -12.01 -7.87
N ILE A 129 8.26 -10.81 -7.28
CA ILE A 129 9.40 -9.88 -7.32
C ILE A 129 10.71 -10.54 -6.87
N ASN A 130 10.63 -11.56 -6.00
CA ASN A 130 11.74 -12.35 -5.53
C ASN A 130 12.31 -13.35 -6.56
N ARG A 131 11.78 -13.45 -7.79
CA ARG A 131 12.36 -14.30 -8.86
C ARG A 131 13.33 -13.58 -9.78
N ALA A 132 13.33 -12.25 -9.82
CA ALA A 132 14.27 -11.51 -10.65
C ALA A 132 15.59 -11.21 -9.92
N PRO A 133 16.69 -11.00 -10.66
CA PRO A 133 17.97 -10.63 -10.07
C PRO A 133 17.90 -9.29 -9.30
N PRO A 134 18.78 -9.07 -8.30
CA PRO A 134 18.78 -7.84 -7.49
C PRO A 134 18.87 -6.53 -8.29
N LYS A 135 19.53 -6.54 -9.46
CA LYS A 135 19.62 -5.37 -10.35
C LYS A 135 18.26 -4.98 -10.93
N THR A 136 17.44 -5.97 -11.29
CA THR A 136 16.10 -5.78 -11.86
C THR A 136 15.12 -5.35 -10.78
N GLN A 137 15.20 -5.95 -9.58
CA GLN A 137 14.47 -5.49 -8.39
C GLN A 137 14.79 -4.02 -8.07
N ALA A 138 16.07 -3.64 -8.07
CA ALA A 138 16.51 -2.28 -7.78
C ALA A 138 15.92 -1.25 -8.75
N ALA A 139 15.82 -1.57 -10.05
CA ALA A 139 15.24 -0.67 -11.04
C ALA A 139 13.76 -0.34 -10.75
N LEU A 140 12.96 -1.32 -10.33
CA LEU A 140 11.59 -1.09 -9.90
C LEU A 140 11.53 -0.28 -8.59
N LEU A 141 12.37 -0.64 -7.62
CA LEU A 141 12.39 0.00 -6.29
C LEU A 141 12.86 1.47 -6.35
N GLU A 142 13.75 1.81 -7.28
CA GLU A 142 14.14 3.18 -7.58
C GLU A 142 12.95 3.96 -8.14
N ALA A 143 12.29 3.42 -9.16
CA ALA A 143 11.08 4.02 -9.75
C ALA A 143 9.96 4.23 -8.71
N MET A 144 9.79 3.28 -7.78
CA MET A 144 8.85 3.38 -6.67
C MET A 144 9.11 4.57 -5.74
N GLN A 145 10.38 4.89 -5.50
CA GLN A 145 10.81 5.91 -4.55
C GLN A 145 10.91 7.30 -5.18
N GLU A 146 11.48 7.37 -6.39
CA GLU A 146 11.76 8.63 -7.10
C GLU A 146 10.57 9.09 -7.95
N LYS A 147 9.61 8.19 -8.26
CA LYS A 147 8.47 8.47 -9.16
C LYS A 147 8.89 8.97 -10.55
N GLN A 148 10.12 8.69 -10.93
CA GLN A 148 10.74 8.99 -12.21
C GLN A 148 11.86 7.99 -12.47
N ILE A 149 12.31 7.91 -13.71
CA ILE A 149 13.48 7.14 -14.11
C ILE A 149 14.38 7.96 -15.03
N THR A 150 15.68 7.67 -15.03
CA THR A 150 16.63 8.29 -15.96
C THR A 150 17.24 7.22 -16.85
N ILE A 151 17.08 7.38 -18.16
CA ILE A 151 17.66 6.50 -19.18
C ILE A 151 18.48 7.36 -20.13
N GLU A 152 19.77 7.00 -20.30
CA GLU A 152 20.71 7.72 -21.19
C GLU A 152 20.73 9.24 -20.96
N GLY A 153 20.69 9.66 -19.68
CA GLY A 153 20.70 11.06 -19.29
C GLY A 153 19.37 11.80 -19.45
N THR A 154 18.32 11.16 -19.98
CA THR A 154 16.97 11.74 -20.08
C THR A 154 16.08 11.22 -18.96
N THR A 155 15.53 12.13 -18.15
CA THR A 155 14.60 11.79 -17.07
C THR A 155 13.16 11.77 -17.56
N HIS A 156 12.45 10.68 -17.26
CA HIS A 156 11.04 10.48 -17.57
C HIS A 156 10.25 10.35 -16.27
N LYS A 157 9.26 11.22 -16.07
CA LYS A 157 8.35 11.14 -14.92
C LYS A 157 7.31 10.05 -15.14
N LEU A 158 6.94 9.34 -14.07
CA LEU A 158 5.88 8.35 -14.07
C LEU A 158 4.51 9.04 -13.96
N ALA A 159 3.44 8.30 -14.27
CA ALA A 159 2.08 8.81 -14.13
C ALA A 159 1.75 9.05 -12.64
N SER A 160 0.83 9.96 -12.34
CA SER A 160 0.35 10.18 -10.97
C SER A 160 -1.12 9.78 -10.88
N PRO A 161 -1.53 8.96 -9.88
CA PRO A 161 -0.65 8.26 -8.93
C PRO A 161 0.16 7.16 -9.63
N PHE A 162 1.30 6.77 -9.04
CA PHE A 162 2.07 5.57 -9.41
C PHE A 162 2.24 4.67 -8.19
N ILE A 163 1.54 3.54 -8.17
CA ILE A 163 1.48 2.62 -7.04
C ILE A 163 1.86 1.22 -7.50
N VAL A 164 2.75 0.58 -6.76
CA VAL A 164 3.17 -0.80 -7.01
C VAL A 164 2.51 -1.74 -6.01
N LEU A 165 1.84 -2.75 -6.54
CA LEU A 165 1.35 -3.93 -5.84
C LEU A 165 2.31 -5.06 -6.17
N ALA A 166 3.20 -5.44 -5.27
CA ALA A 166 4.17 -6.51 -5.50
C ALA A 166 3.72 -7.80 -4.81
N THR A 167 4.07 -8.95 -5.38
CA THR A 167 3.87 -10.25 -4.73
C THR A 167 5.20 -10.97 -4.53
N GLN A 168 5.32 -11.71 -3.43
CA GLN A 168 6.44 -12.61 -3.19
C GLN A 168 5.93 -13.98 -2.72
N ASN A 169 6.55 -15.05 -3.22
CA ASN A 169 6.24 -16.41 -2.83
C ASN A 169 7.25 -16.88 -1.74
N PRO A 170 6.79 -17.23 -0.53
CA PRO A 170 7.69 -17.59 0.57
C PRO A 170 8.30 -19.00 0.48
N ILE A 171 7.79 -19.89 -0.39
CA ILE A 171 8.16 -21.34 -0.40
C ILE A 171 9.13 -21.73 -1.53
N GLU A 172 9.46 -20.84 -2.47
CA GLU A 172 10.35 -21.21 -3.58
C GLU A 172 11.82 -21.28 -3.17
N TYR A 173 12.32 -22.52 -3.00
CA TYR A 173 13.67 -22.85 -2.54
C TYR A 173 14.78 -22.74 -3.60
N GLU A 174 14.44 -22.73 -4.90
CA GLU A 174 15.43 -22.63 -5.98
C GLU A 174 15.17 -21.43 -6.88
N GLY A 175 16.21 -20.64 -7.14
CA GLY A 175 16.16 -19.53 -8.10
C GLY A 175 15.49 -18.25 -7.61
N THR A 176 15.24 -18.11 -6.30
CA THR A 176 14.72 -16.87 -5.71
C THR A 176 15.83 -16.01 -5.09
N TYR A 177 15.67 -14.70 -5.24
CA TYR A 177 16.44 -13.63 -4.65
C TYR A 177 15.53 -12.88 -3.66
N PRO A 178 15.56 -13.22 -2.36
CA PRO A 178 14.73 -12.52 -1.38
C PRO A 178 15.08 -11.04 -1.35
N LEU A 179 14.06 -10.20 -1.18
CA LEU A 179 14.27 -8.76 -1.03
C LEU A 179 15.08 -8.51 0.26
N PRO A 180 16.22 -7.83 0.19
CA PRO A 180 16.90 -7.34 1.38
C PRO A 180 15.96 -6.46 2.23
N GLU A 181 16.17 -6.45 3.53
CA GLU A 181 15.35 -5.69 4.49
C GLU A 181 15.25 -4.20 4.11
N ALA A 182 16.36 -3.61 3.67
CA ALA A 182 16.42 -2.23 3.19
C ALA A 182 15.53 -1.98 1.95
N GLN A 183 15.26 -3.01 1.15
CA GLN A 183 14.34 -2.96 0.02
C GLN A 183 12.89 -3.16 0.47
N MET A 184 12.63 -4.11 1.37
CA MET A 184 11.30 -4.30 1.97
C MET A 184 10.79 -3.03 2.66
N ASP A 185 11.67 -2.25 3.30
CA ASP A 185 11.32 -0.99 3.97
C ASP A 185 10.77 0.10 3.03
N ARG A 186 10.85 -0.10 1.70
CA ARG A 186 10.22 0.78 0.67
C ARG A 186 8.74 0.48 0.44
N PHE A 187 8.23 -0.66 0.90
CA PHE A 187 6.80 -0.95 0.89
C PHE A 187 6.15 -0.37 2.13
N LEU A 188 5.02 0.32 1.96
CA LEU A 188 4.28 0.92 3.06
C LEU A 188 3.72 -0.17 3.96
N ILE A 189 3.04 -1.15 3.35
CA ILE A 189 2.44 -2.28 4.04
C ILE A 189 2.82 -3.62 3.39
N LYS A 190 2.86 -4.65 4.23
CA LYS A 190 2.88 -6.06 3.82
C LYS A 190 1.57 -6.72 4.27
N LEU A 191 0.91 -7.43 3.37
CA LEU A 191 -0.37 -8.12 3.62
C LEU A 191 -0.26 -9.62 3.31
N SER A 192 -1.03 -10.40 4.07
CA SER A 192 -1.35 -11.80 3.79
C SER A 192 -2.86 -11.90 3.62
N VAL A 193 -3.28 -12.51 2.51
CA VAL A 193 -4.66 -12.65 2.05
C VAL A 193 -5.21 -14.02 2.46
N GLY A 194 -4.38 -15.07 2.46
CA GLY A 194 -4.81 -16.43 2.78
C GLY A 194 -5.89 -16.99 1.84
N TYR A 195 -6.22 -18.28 1.98
CA TYR A 195 -7.32 -18.91 1.22
C TYR A 195 -8.69 -18.36 1.66
N PRO A 196 -9.68 -18.28 0.76
CA PRO A 196 -11.07 -18.00 1.15
C PRO A 196 -11.65 -19.18 1.95
N ASP A 197 -12.61 -18.89 2.82
CA ASP A 197 -13.37 -19.93 3.51
C ASP A 197 -14.34 -20.65 2.54
N GLU A 198 -14.82 -21.84 2.93
CA GLU A 198 -15.67 -22.70 2.08
C GLU A 198 -16.93 -21.98 1.56
N ASP A 199 -17.57 -21.16 2.39
CA ASP A 199 -18.76 -20.39 2.03
C ASP A 199 -18.44 -19.33 0.96
N VAL A 200 -17.28 -18.67 1.08
CA VAL A 200 -16.81 -17.68 0.12
C VAL A 200 -16.47 -18.35 -1.20
N GLU A 201 -15.77 -19.49 -1.16
CA GLU A 201 -15.42 -20.24 -2.36
C GLU A 201 -16.67 -20.76 -3.09
N THR A 202 -17.68 -21.22 -2.35
CA THR A 202 -19.00 -21.57 -2.89
C THR A 202 -19.66 -20.37 -3.56
N GLY A 203 -19.66 -19.20 -2.91
CA GLY A 203 -20.19 -17.95 -3.48
C GLY A 203 -19.49 -17.52 -4.77
N ILE A 204 -18.17 -17.74 -4.89
CA ILE A 204 -17.41 -17.50 -6.13
C ILE A 204 -17.93 -18.40 -7.27
N LEU A 205 -18.17 -19.68 -7.00
CA LEU A 205 -18.69 -20.64 -7.96
C LEU A 205 -20.12 -20.30 -8.40
N GLU A 206 -20.99 -19.95 -7.45
CA GLU A 206 -22.36 -19.53 -7.73
C GLU A 206 -22.39 -18.25 -8.58
N GLY A 207 -21.60 -17.24 -8.21
CA GLY A 207 -21.49 -15.98 -8.93
C GLY A 207 -20.96 -16.17 -10.36
N ARG A 208 -20.00 -17.09 -10.57
CA ARG A 208 -19.54 -17.47 -11.91
C ARG A 208 -20.64 -18.18 -12.70
N SER A 209 -21.33 -19.14 -12.08
CA SER A 209 -22.42 -19.91 -12.71
C SER A 209 -23.55 -19.02 -13.20
N GLN A 210 -23.96 -18.04 -12.39
CA GLN A 210 -24.98 -17.06 -12.76
C GLN A 210 -24.53 -16.14 -13.89
N ARG A 211 -23.29 -15.63 -13.84
CA ARG A 211 -22.72 -14.75 -14.88
C ARG A 211 -22.44 -15.47 -16.20
N LYS A 212 -22.22 -16.79 -16.18
CA LYS A 212 -21.84 -17.62 -17.34
C LYS A 212 -20.59 -17.13 -18.08
N LYS A 213 -19.75 -16.34 -17.41
CA LYS A 213 -18.52 -15.73 -17.93
C LYS A 213 -17.49 -15.62 -16.82
N ASP A 214 -16.23 -15.71 -17.21
CA ASP A 214 -15.09 -15.60 -16.29
C ASP A 214 -14.70 -14.14 -16.07
N SER A 215 -14.98 -13.29 -17.07
CA SER A 215 -14.73 -11.85 -17.01
C SER A 215 -15.74 -11.14 -16.11
N PHE A 216 -15.25 -10.14 -15.38
CA PHE A 216 -16.08 -9.18 -14.66
C PHE A 216 -16.21 -7.89 -15.48
N THR A 217 -17.32 -7.18 -15.31
CA THR A 217 -17.46 -5.80 -15.79
C THR A 217 -17.39 -4.90 -14.58
N VAL A 218 -16.34 -4.09 -14.51
CA VAL A 218 -16.10 -3.15 -13.42
C VAL A 218 -16.38 -1.75 -13.94
N ASN A 219 -17.23 -1.01 -13.24
CA ASN A 219 -17.50 0.37 -13.57
C ASN A 219 -16.45 1.26 -12.90
N SER A 220 -15.79 2.11 -13.68
CA SER A 220 -14.93 3.13 -13.08
C SER A 220 -15.77 4.07 -12.21
N ARG A 221 -15.35 4.22 -10.95
CA ARG A 221 -15.96 5.10 -9.94
C ARG A 221 -15.10 6.33 -9.67
N ALA A 222 -13.89 6.41 -10.23
CA ALA A 222 -12.99 7.54 -10.10
C ALA A 222 -12.16 7.78 -11.39
N THR A 223 -11.23 8.73 -11.32
CA THR A 223 -10.21 8.96 -12.33
C THR A 223 -8.85 9.10 -11.64
N PRO A 224 -7.71 8.97 -12.34
CA PRO A 224 -6.39 9.14 -11.75
C PRO A 224 -6.24 10.48 -11.03
N GLU A 225 -6.76 11.56 -11.61
CA GLU A 225 -6.75 12.90 -11.02
C GLU A 225 -7.55 12.93 -9.72
N LYS A 226 -8.70 12.26 -9.69
CA LYS A 226 -9.51 12.13 -8.48
C LYS A 226 -8.77 11.37 -7.38
N VAL A 227 -7.98 10.35 -7.71
CA VAL A 227 -7.16 9.62 -6.73
C VAL A 227 -6.07 10.54 -6.16
N VAL A 228 -5.45 11.38 -6.98
CA VAL A 228 -4.50 12.41 -6.49
C VAL A 228 -5.18 13.37 -5.51
N GLU A 229 -6.38 13.86 -5.83
CA GLU A 229 -7.16 14.70 -4.89
C GLU A 229 -7.46 13.96 -3.57
N MET A 230 -7.68 12.64 -3.61
CA MET A 230 -7.89 11.86 -2.39
C MET A 230 -6.62 11.78 -1.55
N HIS A 231 -5.43 11.66 -2.16
CA HIS A 231 -4.15 11.73 -1.43
C HIS A 231 -4.00 13.05 -0.68
N ASP A 232 -4.30 14.17 -1.35
CA ASP A 232 -4.22 15.50 -0.73
C ASP A 232 -5.18 15.61 0.46
N SER A 233 -6.40 15.07 0.34
CA SER A 233 -7.38 15.11 1.45
C SER A 233 -6.93 14.34 2.70
N ILE A 234 -6.08 13.32 2.55
CA ILE A 234 -5.54 12.56 3.68
C ILE A 234 -4.49 13.37 4.42
N GLU A 235 -3.78 14.26 3.72
CA GLU A 235 -2.81 15.17 4.31
C GLU A 235 -3.45 16.28 5.16
N GLU A 236 -4.78 16.39 5.17
CA GLU A 236 -5.56 17.28 6.04
C GLU A 236 -6.07 16.61 7.34
N VAL A 237 -6.04 15.28 7.45
CA VAL A 237 -6.57 14.53 8.62
C VAL A 237 -5.78 14.83 9.89
N PHE A 238 -6.41 15.38 10.91
CA PHE A 238 -5.73 15.79 12.13
C PHE A 238 -5.15 14.61 12.93
N VAL A 239 -3.91 14.77 13.42
CA VAL A 239 -3.27 13.79 14.32
C VAL A 239 -2.80 14.52 15.57
N LYS A 240 -3.38 14.15 16.72
CA LYS A 240 -2.99 14.70 18.02
C LYS A 240 -1.55 14.33 18.37
N LYS A 241 -0.84 15.22 19.08
CA LYS A 241 0.56 15.01 19.48
C LYS A 241 0.73 13.74 20.33
N GLU A 242 -0.27 13.42 21.13
CA GLU A 242 -0.34 12.23 21.96
C GLU A 242 -0.37 10.96 21.11
N VAL A 243 -1.10 10.96 20.00
CA VAL A 243 -1.13 9.85 19.04
C VAL A 243 0.19 9.75 18.28
N MET A 244 0.79 10.88 17.88
CA MET A 244 2.13 10.88 17.28
C MET A 244 3.16 10.29 18.25
N ARG A 245 3.08 10.64 19.53
CA ARG A 245 3.96 10.10 20.57
C ARG A 245 3.74 8.60 20.76
N TYR A 246 2.49 8.14 20.77
CA TYR A 246 2.16 6.72 20.81
C TYR A 246 2.78 5.94 19.63
N ILE A 247 2.71 6.48 18.41
CA ILE A 247 3.37 5.90 17.23
C ILE A 247 4.89 5.78 17.44
N VAL A 248 5.53 6.83 17.95
CA VAL A 248 6.97 6.83 18.22
C VAL A 248 7.33 5.83 19.31
N ASP A 249 6.58 5.79 20.40
CA ASP A 249 6.81 4.90 21.53
C ASP A 249 6.65 3.43 21.12
N LEU A 250 5.65 3.11 20.27
CA LEU A 250 5.48 1.78 19.70
C LEU A 250 6.70 1.37 18.86
N VAL A 251 7.14 2.24 17.93
CA VAL A 251 8.30 1.95 17.07
C VAL A 251 9.59 1.85 17.89
N GLN A 252 9.81 2.70 18.89
CA GLN A 252 10.96 2.58 19.78
C GLN A 252 10.95 1.29 20.59
N SER A 253 9.77 0.82 21.00
CA SER A 253 9.63 -0.42 21.75
C SER A 253 10.06 -1.63 20.92
N THR A 254 9.81 -1.63 19.61
CA THR A 254 10.34 -2.68 18.70
C THR A 254 11.87 -2.76 18.72
N ARG A 255 12.57 -1.64 18.93
CA ARG A 255 14.05 -1.58 18.96
C ARG A 255 14.63 -1.98 20.31
N ARG A 256 13.81 -1.94 21.38
CA ARG A 256 14.21 -2.27 22.75
C ARG A 256 13.81 -3.68 23.15
N ASP A 257 12.92 -4.33 22.39
CA ASP A 257 12.48 -5.69 22.68
C ASP A 257 13.66 -6.68 22.60
N PRO A 258 13.89 -7.50 23.66
CA PRO A 258 15.05 -8.39 23.73
C PRO A 258 15.06 -9.50 22.67
N ARG A 259 13.91 -9.82 22.06
CA ARG A 259 13.77 -10.85 21.00
C ARG A 259 14.12 -10.31 19.62
N VAL A 260 14.14 -8.99 19.46
CA VAL A 260 14.37 -8.30 18.19
C VAL A 260 15.86 -8.05 17.98
N ALA A 261 16.37 -8.43 16.81
CA ALA A 261 17.74 -8.14 16.37
C ALA A 261 17.82 -6.74 15.74
N VAL A 262 16.84 -6.41 14.89
CA VAL A 262 16.71 -5.11 14.22
C VAL A 262 15.24 -4.69 14.31
N GLY A 263 14.97 -3.60 15.02
CA GLY A 263 13.62 -3.04 15.14
C GLY A 263 13.28 -2.08 14.01
N SER A 264 12.03 -1.63 13.96
CA SER A 264 11.54 -0.80 12.86
C SER A 264 12.26 0.54 12.75
N SER A 265 12.60 0.95 11.53
CA SER A 265 13.23 2.24 11.21
C SER A 265 12.25 3.42 11.41
N PRO A 266 12.70 4.70 11.32
CA PRO A 266 11.79 5.85 11.29
C PRO A 266 10.76 5.80 10.15
N ARG A 267 11.02 5.03 9.07
CA ARG A 267 10.02 4.80 8.02
C ARG A 267 8.81 4.03 8.54
N GLY A 268 8.96 3.19 9.56
CA GLY A 268 7.81 2.57 10.22
C GLY A 268 6.95 3.57 10.98
N SER A 269 7.55 4.56 11.66
CA SER A 269 6.78 5.65 12.29
C SER A 269 6.02 6.47 11.25
N LEU A 270 6.68 6.80 10.13
CA LEU A 270 6.03 7.51 9.02
C LEU A 270 4.93 6.65 8.36
N GLY A 271 5.16 5.34 8.22
CA GLY A 271 4.20 4.42 7.66
C GLY A 271 2.94 4.30 8.51
N LEU A 272 3.11 4.16 9.83
CA LEU A 272 2.01 4.17 10.79
C LEU A 272 1.22 5.48 10.71
N PHE A 273 1.93 6.61 10.69
CA PHE A 273 1.30 7.92 10.57
C PHE A 273 0.43 8.04 9.32
N LYS A 274 0.99 7.71 8.14
CA LYS A 274 0.27 7.78 6.86
C LYS A 274 -0.92 6.83 6.80
N LEU A 275 -0.71 5.57 7.16
CA LEU A 275 -1.76 4.56 7.06
C LEU A 275 -2.89 4.82 8.07
N SER A 276 -2.58 5.31 9.27
CA SER A 276 -3.60 5.65 10.27
C SER A 276 -4.49 6.80 9.81
N ARG A 277 -3.94 7.80 9.10
CA ARG A 277 -4.75 8.87 8.48
C ARG A 277 -5.68 8.31 7.41
N ALA A 278 -5.18 7.43 6.56
CA ALA A 278 -6.01 6.76 5.55
C ALA A 278 -7.15 5.95 6.19
N LEU A 279 -6.87 5.18 7.25
CA LEU A 279 -7.88 4.42 8.00
C LEU A 279 -8.92 5.31 8.67
N ALA A 280 -8.52 6.48 9.18
CA ALA A 280 -9.46 7.46 9.71
C ALA A 280 -10.42 7.96 8.61
N VAL A 281 -9.91 8.29 7.41
CA VAL A 281 -10.74 8.70 6.27
C VAL A 281 -11.68 7.58 5.84
N LEU A 282 -11.23 6.33 5.78
CA LEU A 282 -12.08 5.17 5.50
C LEU A 282 -13.19 4.99 6.53
N SER A 283 -12.92 5.37 7.79
CA SER A 283 -13.91 5.41 8.87
C SER A 283 -14.81 6.66 8.85
N GLY A 284 -14.61 7.58 7.89
CA GLY A 284 -15.35 8.84 7.79
C GLY A 284 -14.96 9.89 8.84
N ARG A 285 -13.77 9.75 9.45
CA ARG A 285 -13.23 10.66 10.46
C ARG A 285 -12.11 11.51 9.86
N ASP A 286 -12.08 12.78 10.25
CA ASP A 286 -11.02 13.75 9.93
C ASP A 286 -9.93 13.82 11.02
N TYR A 287 -9.94 12.89 11.98
CA TYR A 287 -8.90 12.73 12.98
C TYR A 287 -8.54 11.27 13.24
N VAL A 288 -7.27 11.04 13.58
CA VAL A 288 -6.74 9.71 13.92
C VAL A 288 -6.99 9.37 15.39
N VAL A 289 -7.44 8.15 15.65
CA VAL A 289 -7.53 7.57 17.00
C VAL A 289 -6.47 6.48 17.19
N PRO A 290 -6.13 6.10 18.45
CA PRO A 290 -5.13 5.06 18.68
C PRO A 290 -5.48 3.70 18.06
N ASP A 291 -6.76 3.41 17.86
CA ASP A 291 -7.21 2.17 17.21
C ASP A 291 -6.77 2.10 15.74
N ASP A 292 -6.76 3.23 15.01
CA ASP A 292 -6.23 3.27 13.64
C ASP A 292 -4.75 2.86 13.61
N VAL A 293 -3.98 3.33 14.59
CA VAL A 293 -2.55 2.97 14.73
C VAL A 293 -2.39 1.48 15.04
N LYS A 294 -3.26 0.92 15.89
CA LYS A 294 -3.24 -0.52 16.21
C LYS A 294 -3.54 -1.37 14.98
N ARG A 295 -4.58 -1.02 14.21
CA ARG A 295 -4.93 -1.69 12.95
C ARG A 295 -3.80 -1.60 11.92
N ALA A 296 -3.07 -0.48 11.89
CA ALA A 296 -1.92 -0.29 11.01
C ALA A 296 -0.64 -1.03 11.45
N ALA A 297 -0.54 -1.47 12.71
CA ALA A 297 0.71 -1.91 13.31
C ALA A 297 1.34 -3.13 12.65
N ILE A 298 0.58 -4.21 12.50
CA ILE A 298 1.10 -5.43 11.86
C ILE A 298 1.40 -5.18 10.38
N PRO A 299 0.48 -4.63 9.56
CA PRO A 299 0.75 -4.37 8.14
C PRO A 299 1.98 -3.49 7.88
N VAL A 300 2.23 -2.50 8.75
CA VAL A 300 3.36 -1.57 8.60
C VAL A 300 4.63 -2.14 9.22
N LEU A 301 4.59 -2.68 10.43
CA LEU A 301 5.82 -3.04 11.17
C LEU A 301 6.29 -4.47 10.90
N GLY A 302 5.41 -5.37 10.44
CA GLY A 302 5.69 -6.80 10.33
C GLY A 302 6.90 -7.13 9.45
N HIS A 303 7.11 -6.41 8.34
CA HIS A 303 8.27 -6.58 7.47
C HIS A 303 9.48 -5.70 7.82
N ARG A 304 9.39 -4.91 8.89
CA ARG A 304 10.43 -3.98 9.34
C ARG A 304 11.17 -4.45 10.59
N ILE A 305 10.82 -5.63 11.10
CA ILE A 305 11.37 -6.21 12.33
C ILE A 305 12.04 -7.53 11.98
N ILE A 306 13.27 -7.70 12.45
CA ILE A 306 14.02 -8.95 12.33
C ILE A 306 14.24 -9.54 13.71
N LEU A 307 13.80 -10.79 13.89
CA LEU A 307 13.98 -11.52 15.13
C LEU A 307 15.37 -12.14 15.23
N LYS A 308 15.88 -12.19 16.47
CA LYS A 308 17.09 -12.93 16.81
C LYS A 308 16.90 -14.42 16.50
N PRO A 309 17.98 -15.14 16.10
CA PRO A 309 17.89 -16.57 15.81
C PRO A 309 17.28 -17.38 16.95
N GLU A 310 17.60 -17.07 18.21
CA GLU A 310 17.12 -17.78 19.38
C GLU A 310 15.60 -17.64 19.56
N ALA A 311 15.04 -16.48 19.22
CA ALA A 311 13.60 -16.24 19.27
C ALA A 311 12.87 -17.03 18.18
N ARG A 312 13.42 -17.06 16.96
CA ARG A 312 12.89 -17.85 15.83
C ARG A 312 12.89 -19.34 16.12
N ILE A 313 13.96 -19.88 16.72
CA ILE A 313 14.05 -21.30 17.11
C ILE A 313 12.99 -21.67 18.14
N ARG A 314 12.58 -20.72 19.00
CA ARG A 314 11.49 -20.91 19.97
C ARG A 314 10.08 -20.77 19.37
N GLY A 315 9.98 -20.55 18.06
CA GLY A 315 8.70 -20.42 17.36
C GLY A 315 8.05 -19.04 17.48
N VAL A 316 8.76 -18.02 18.01
CA VAL A 316 8.21 -16.67 18.13
C VAL A 316 8.04 -16.05 16.75
N ASN A 317 6.86 -15.48 16.47
CA ASN A 317 6.61 -14.73 15.25
C ASN A 317 6.63 -13.20 15.49
N VAL A 318 6.95 -12.43 14.45
CA VAL A 318 6.99 -10.95 14.51
C VAL A 318 5.62 -10.38 14.87
N ASP A 319 4.55 -10.94 14.31
CA ASP A 319 3.18 -10.46 14.55
C ASP A 319 2.77 -10.62 16.02
N GLU A 320 3.24 -11.69 16.69
CA GLU A 320 3.04 -11.91 18.13
C GLU A 320 3.77 -10.85 18.95
N VAL A 321 5.04 -10.56 18.60
CA VAL A 321 5.82 -9.49 19.25
C VAL A 321 5.11 -8.15 19.11
N ILE A 322 4.63 -7.81 17.91
CA ILE A 322 3.88 -6.56 17.68
C ILE A 322 2.59 -6.58 18.52
N GLY A 323 1.84 -7.68 18.53
CA GLY A 323 0.62 -7.83 19.32
C GLY A 323 0.83 -7.57 20.81
N GLU A 324 1.90 -8.14 21.39
CA GLU A 324 2.27 -7.90 22.79
C GLU A 324 2.70 -6.44 23.04
N LEU A 325 3.42 -5.83 22.11
CA LEU A 325 3.80 -4.41 22.20
C LEU A 325 2.55 -3.50 22.21
N LEU A 326 1.51 -3.81 21.42
CA LEU A 326 0.26 -3.05 21.41
C LEU A 326 -0.52 -3.15 22.73
N MET A 327 -0.30 -4.21 23.52
CA MET A 327 -0.90 -4.37 24.84
C MET A 327 -0.12 -3.66 25.95
N THR A 328 1.20 -3.52 25.78
CA THR A 328 2.10 -3.00 26.82
C THR A 328 2.41 -1.52 26.68
N VAL A 329 2.44 -0.98 25.46
CA VAL A 329 2.67 0.44 25.21
C VAL A 329 1.42 1.23 25.61
N GLN A 330 1.60 2.22 26.49
CA GLN A 330 0.51 3.00 27.05
C GLN A 330 -0.24 3.76 25.96
N VAL A 331 -1.54 3.47 25.82
CA VAL A 331 -2.45 4.17 24.91
C VAL A 331 -2.77 5.54 25.49
N PRO A 332 -2.69 6.63 24.70
CA PRO A 332 -3.04 7.96 25.20
C PRO A 332 -4.53 8.07 25.48
N ALA A 333 -4.89 8.75 26.57
CA ALA A 333 -6.26 9.16 26.81
C ALA A 333 -6.60 10.31 25.83
N VAL A 334 -7.25 9.97 24.72
CA VAL A 334 -7.68 10.97 23.74
C VAL A 334 -9.08 11.44 24.12
N THR A 335 -9.19 12.57 24.83
CA THR A 335 -10.45 13.32 24.92
C THR A 335 -10.66 14.05 23.60
N VAL A 336 -11.81 13.85 22.95
CA VAL A 336 -12.24 14.68 21.82
C VAL A 336 -12.76 15.98 22.43
N GLU A 337 -12.04 17.08 22.21
CA GLU A 337 -12.51 18.44 22.53
C GLU A 337 -12.84 19.12 21.21
#